data_AF-A0A7Y8M089-F1
#
_entry.id   AF-A0A7Y8M089-F1
#
_cell.length_a   1.000
_cell.length_b   1.000
_cell.length_c   1.000
_cell.angle_alpha   90.00
_cell.angle_beta   90.00
_cell.angle_gamma   90.00
#
_symmetry.space_group_name_H-M   'P 1'
#
loop_
_entity.id
_entity.type
_entity.pdbx_description
1 polymer ?
#
loop_
_entity_poly.entity_id
_entity_poly.type
_entity_poly.pdbx_seq_one_letter_code
_entity_poly.pdbx_strand_id
1 'polypeptide(L)'
;KKFSLLVSGILLGSAIAVRPLGWALLLSFITIQLLATIKTKKIIFNYFLIYAGTLTFIVLFGLFTYSHFGRFEYTATTGPVNLLMGANDDAAGGFNSIIYEKGKAGYLENPGSLTYLEKGEFYREQALEWIKKNPLRWLILAPMKFFHSYGWDDVSLSSLLGQDVYFLKVVKTVFVEGSFDNALPDTSFAEKVLYFTILISSHFYYYILLTAIALGVFNLFKKKLLSDPMKLIILFALFSTLMIMIVVGTPRYKYPTFILLLPFAAHYILPKFESGKTANE
;
A
#
# COMPACT_ATOMS: atom_id res chain seq x y z
N LYS A 1 -26.62 -10.96 -14.37
CA LYS A 1 -25.91 -9.67 -14.59
C LYS A 1 -26.22 -8.62 -13.52
N LYS A 2 -27.48 -8.17 -13.34
CA LYS A 2 -27.83 -7.15 -12.31
C LYS A 2 -27.53 -7.63 -10.88
N PHE A 3 -27.95 -8.84 -10.53
CA PHE A 3 -27.66 -9.44 -9.22
C PHE A 3 -26.15 -9.54 -8.95
N SER A 4 -25.37 -9.98 -9.93
CA SER A 4 -23.91 -10.06 -9.83
C SER A 4 -23.26 -8.71 -9.53
N LEU A 5 -23.73 -7.61 -10.14
CA LEU A 5 -23.24 -6.26 -9.85
C LEU A 5 -23.57 -5.80 -8.44
N LEU A 6 -24.76 -6.13 -7.94
CA LEU A 6 -25.15 -5.83 -6.57
C LEU A 6 -24.28 -6.59 -5.57
N VAL A 7 -24.05 -7.88 -5.80
CA VAL A 7 -23.16 -8.72 -4.97
C VAL A 7 -21.72 -8.21 -5.03
N SER A 8 -21.21 -7.80 -6.20
CA SER A 8 -19.91 -7.13 -6.30
C SER A 8 -19.83 -5.88 -5.44
N GLY A 9 -20.91 -5.08 -5.38
CA GLY A 9 -21.00 -3.93 -4.47
C GLY A 9 -20.95 -4.32 -3.00
N ILE A 10 -21.70 -5.35 -2.60
CA ILE A 10 -21.68 -5.85 -1.22
C ILE A 10 -20.27 -6.32 -0.84
N LEU A 11 -19.60 -7.05 -1.72
CA LEU A 11 -18.22 -7.51 -1.51
C LEU A 11 -17.25 -6.32 -1.44
N LEU A 12 -17.43 -5.28 -2.25
CA LEU A 12 -16.64 -4.06 -2.16
C LEU A 12 -16.83 -3.35 -0.80
N GLY A 13 -18.07 -3.24 -0.32
CA GLY A 13 -18.36 -2.73 1.03
C GLY A 13 -17.69 -3.56 2.12
N SER A 14 -17.73 -4.89 2.01
CA SER A 14 -17.03 -5.79 2.93
C SER A 14 -15.52 -5.61 2.89
N ALA A 15 -14.94 -5.37 1.71
CA ALA A 15 -13.51 -5.09 1.57
C ALA A 15 -13.12 -3.78 2.27
N ILE A 16 -13.97 -2.73 2.19
CA ILE A 16 -13.78 -1.47 2.93
C ILE A 16 -13.80 -1.71 4.44
N ALA A 17 -14.68 -2.58 4.93
CA ALA A 17 -14.75 -2.91 6.34
C ALA A 17 -13.51 -3.66 6.83
N VAL A 18 -12.99 -4.60 6.03
CA VAL A 18 -11.77 -5.35 6.34
C VAL A 18 -10.54 -4.44 6.28
N ARG A 19 -10.41 -3.60 5.25
CA ARG A 19 -9.30 -2.65 5.10
C ARG A 19 -9.75 -1.35 4.42
N PRO A 20 -9.25 -0.18 4.88
CA PRO A 20 -9.50 1.10 4.21
C PRO A 20 -9.08 1.13 2.73
N LEU A 21 -8.20 0.22 2.30
CA LEU A 21 -7.80 0.06 0.90
C LEU A 21 -8.99 -0.21 -0.03
N GLY A 22 -10.11 -0.76 0.46
CA GLY A 22 -11.33 -0.91 -0.33
C GLY A 22 -11.82 0.41 -0.95
N TRP A 23 -11.51 1.56 -0.32
CA TRP A 23 -11.82 2.88 -0.88
C TRP A 23 -11.08 3.14 -2.20
N ALA A 24 -9.83 2.69 -2.35
CA ALA A 24 -9.10 2.81 -3.60
C ALA A 24 -9.79 2.03 -4.74
N LEU A 25 -10.40 0.88 -4.43
CA LEU A 25 -11.14 0.09 -5.42
C LEU A 25 -12.46 0.79 -5.80
N LEU A 26 -13.18 1.35 -4.83
CA LEU A 26 -14.37 2.16 -5.11
C LEU A 26 -14.05 3.39 -5.99
N LEU A 27 -12.97 4.11 -5.66
CA LEU A 27 -12.48 5.23 -6.47
C LEU A 27 -12.17 4.79 -7.90
N SER A 28 -11.59 3.60 -8.08
CA SER A 28 -11.31 3.05 -9.42
C SER A 28 -12.58 2.85 -10.26
N PHE A 29 -13.65 2.31 -9.65
CA PHE A 29 -14.96 2.20 -10.33
C PHE A 29 -15.53 3.57 -10.68
N ILE A 30 -15.48 4.53 -9.76
CA ILE A 30 -15.94 5.90 -9.98
C ILE A 30 -15.17 6.54 -11.14
N THR A 31 -13.84 6.42 -11.17
CA THR A 31 -13.01 6.98 -12.24
C THR A 31 -13.33 6.36 -13.59
N ILE A 32 -13.50 5.03 -13.69
CA ILE A 32 -13.90 4.39 -14.96
C ILE A 32 -15.27 4.91 -15.42
N GLN A 33 -16.22 5.06 -14.50
CA GLN A 33 -17.55 5.58 -14.80
C GLN A 33 -17.51 7.04 -15.30
N LEU A 34 -16.68 7.88 -14.67
CA LEU A 34 -16.47 9.27 -15.07
C LEU A 34 -15.81 9.35 -16.45
N LEU A 35 -14.75 8.59 -16.70
CA LEU A 35 -14.07 8.54 -17.99
C LEU A 35 -15.01 8.10 -19.12
N ALA A 36 -15.86 7.10 -18.88
CA ALA A 36 -16.87 6.65 -19.84
C ALA A 36 -17.93 7.74 -20.11
N THR A 37 -18.39 8.42 -19.05
CA THR A 37 -19.36 9.52 -19.14
C THR A 37 -18.82 10.69 -19.96
N ILE A 38 -17.57 11.11 -19.69
CA ILE A 38 -16.88 12.18 -20.42
C ILE A 38 -16.73 11.80 -21.90
N LYS A 39 -16.27 10.58 -22.19
CA LYS A 39 -16.05 10.11 -23.57
C LYS A 39 -17.34 10.01 -24.38
N THR A 40 -18.43 9.56 -23.76
CA THR A 40 -19.72 9.34 -24.43
C THR A 40 -20.65 10.56 -24.38
N LYS A 41 -20.33 11.57 -23.57
CA LYS A 41 -21.18 12.72 -23.25
C LYS A 41 -22.58 12.34 -22.73
N LYS A 42 -22.72 11.12 -22.19
CA LYS A 42 -23.97 10.60 -21.62
C LYS A 42 -23.70 10.12 -20.21
N ILE A 43 -24.60 10.45 -19.29
CA ILE A 43 -24.53 9.92 -17.92
C ILE A 43 -24.84 8.42 -18.01
N ILE A 44 -23.82 7.61 -17.75
CA ILE A 44 -23.94 6.15 -17.74
C ILE A 44 -24.00 5.72 -16.27
N PHE A 45 -24.98 4.87 -15.92
CA PHE A 45 -25.16 4.35 -14.56
C PHE A 45 -24.84 2.85 -14.46
N ASN A 46 -23.91 2.37 -15.28
CA ASN A 46 -23.61 0.94 -15.41
C ASN A 46 -23.14 0.30 -14.10
N TYR A 47 -22.52 1.09 -13.21
CA TYR A 47 -22.05 0.64 -11.90
C TYR A 47 -22.96 1.05 -10.72
N PHE A 48 -24.16 1.59 -10.98
CA PHE A 48 -25.07 2.02 -9.92
C PHE A 48 -25.35 0.91 -8.89
N LEU A 49 -25.56 -0.33 -9.35
CA LEU A 49 -25.80 -1.47 -8.44
C LEU A 49 -24.57 -1.81 -7.58
N ILE A 50 -23.34 -1.52 -8.04
CA ILE A 50 -22.14 -1.66 -7.22
C ILE A 50 -22.17 -0.63 -6.09
N TYR A 51 -22.47 0.63 -6.40
CA TYR A 51 -22.56 1.70 -5.40
C TYR A 51 -23.67 1.43 -4.39
N ALA A 52 -24.85 1.01 -4.86
CA ALA A 52 -25.96 0.63 -4.01
C ALA A 52 -25.59 -0.56 -3.10
N GLY A 53 -24.97 -1.62 -3.64
CA GLY A 53 -24.51 -2.76 -2.84
C GLY A 53 -23.47 -2.38 -1.80
N THR A 54 -22.53 -1.48 -2.15
CA THR A 54 -21.50 -0.96 -1.24
C THR A 54 -22.14 -0.20 -0.08
N LEU A 55 -23.06 0.72 -0.38
CA LEU A 55 -23.79 1.50 0.62
C LEU A 55 -24.65 0.60 1.52
N THR A 56 -25.37 -0.36 0.94
CA THR A 56 -26.16 -1.34 1.69
C THR A 56 -25.29 -2.07 2.71
N PHE A 57 -24.11 -2.56 2.30
CA PHE A 57 -23.21 -3.21 3.25
C PHE A 57 -22.74 -2.25 4.35
N ILE A 58 -22.28 -1.04 4.00
CA ILE A 58 -21.79 -0.05 4.97
C ILE A 58 -22.87 0.28 6.01
N VAL A 59 -24.11 0.50 5.57
CA VAL A 59 -25.24 0.82 6.45
C VAL A 59 -25.58 -0.37 7.33
N LEU A 60 -25.75 -1.58 6.76
CA LEU A 60 -26.11 -2.76 7.55
C LEU A 60 -25.04 -3.13 8.56
N PHE A 61 -23.76 -3.11 8.16
CA PHE A 61 -22.65 -3.43 9.03
C PHE A 61 -22.44 -2.35 10.10
N GLY A 62 -22.57 -1.07 9.74
CA GLY A 62 -22.47 0.02 10.71
C GLY A 62 -23.65 0.05 11.71
N LEU A 63 -24.87 -0.30 11.27
CA LEU A 63 -26.00 -0.46 12.19
C LEU A 63 -25.81 -1.66 13.12
N PHE A 64 -25.22 -2.75 12.61
CA PHE A 64 -24.84 -3.90 13.42
C PHE A 64 -23.80 -3.52 14.49
N THR A 65 -22.75 -2.77 14.13
CA THR A 65 -21.77 -2.32 15.12
C THR A 65 -22.36 -1.32 16.10
N TYR A 66 -23.26 -0.46 15.65
CA TYR A 66 -23.98 0.47 16.54
C TYR A 66 -24.85 -0.26 17.56
N SER A 67 -25.60 -1.30 17.16
CA SER A 67 -26.49 -2.02 18.08
C SER A 67 -25.75 -2.88 19.10
N HIS A 68 -24.53 -3.35 18.79
CA HIS A 68 -23.75 -4.21 19.70
C HIS A 68 -22.71 -3.45 20.52
N PHE A 69 -22.14 -2.36 19.97
CA PHE A 69 -21.02 -1.63 20.58
C PHE A 69 -21.34 -0.16 20.86
N GLY A 70 -22.55 0.30 20.53
CA GLY A 70 -23.00 1.68 20.77
C GLY A 70 -22.40 2.72 19.81
N ARG A 71 -21.65 2.30 18.78
CA ARG A 71 -20.97 3.19 17.83
C ARG A 71 -21.08 2.68 16.39
N PHE A 72 -21.40 3.59 15.47
CA PHE A 72 -21.46 3.28 14.04
C PHE A 72 -20.05 3.27 13.46
N GLU A 73 -19.44 2.09 13.43
CA GLU A 73 -18.09 1.88 12.87
C GLU A 73 -18.18 0.82 11.78
N TYR A 74 -17.73 1.14 10.58
CA TYR A 74 -17.86 0.24 9.42
C TYR A 74 -16.53 -0.03 8.73
N THR A 75 -15.42 0.54 9.21
CA THR A 75 -14.07 0.36 8.68
C THR A 75 -13.03 0.51 9.79
N ALA A 76 -11.79 0.07 9.53
CA ALA A 76 -10.71 0.19 10.50
C ALA A 76 -10.32 1.65 10.76
N THR A 77 -10.15 2.02 12.03
CA THR A 77 -9.81 3.38 12.48
C THR A 77 -8.30 3.62 12.60
N THR A 78 -7.48 2.89 11.85
CA THR A 78 -6.00 3.00 11.89
C THR A 78 -5.46 4.14 11.03
N GLY A 79 -6.32 4.89 10.34
CA GLY A 79 -5.93 6.04 9.52
C GLY A 79 -5.15 7.11 10.29
N PRO A 80 -5.67 7.63 11.43
CA PRO A 80 -5.01 8.66 12.21
C PRO A 80 -3.61 8.30 12.68
N VAL A 81 -3.41 7.07 13.18
CA VAL A 81 -2.10 6.63 13.67
C VAL A 81 -1.09 6.56 12.52
N ASN A 82 -1.50 6.05 11.36
CA ASN A 82 -0.66 6.01 10.15
C ASN A 82 -0.35 7.41 9.60
N LEU A 83 -1.31 8.33 9.70
CA LEU A 83 -1.12 9.71 9.28
C LEU A 83 -0.08 10.41 10.16
N LEU A 84 -0.19 10.27 11.49
CA LEU A 84 0.77 10.85 12.43
C LEU A 84 2.18 10.30 12.20
N MET A 85 2.34 8.98 12.01
CA MET A 85 3.64 8.36 11.73
C MET A 85 4.36 9.01 10.54
N GLY A 86 3.62 9.47 9.53
CA GLY A 86 4.19 10.11 8.33
C GLY A 86 3.99 11.62 8.25
N ALA A 87 3.56 12.29 9.32
CA ALA A 87 3.31 13.73 9.37
C ALA A 87 3.71 14.31 10.74
N ASN A 88 5.01 14.35 11.01
CA ASN A 88 5.62 14.87 12.23
C ASN A 88 7.08 15.29 11.96
N ASP A 89 7.74 15.90 12.94
CA ASP A 89 9.12 16.40 12.79
C ASP A 89 10.19 15.32 12.63
N ASP A 90 9.94 14.10 13.08
CA ASP A 90 10.82 12.94 12.95
C ASP A 90 10.49 12.08 11.71
N ALA A 91 9.52 12.50 10.89
CA ALA A 91 9.08 11.73 9.72
C ALA A 91 10.13 11.79 8.59
N ALA A 92 10.59 10.61 8.16
CA ALA A 92 11.46 10.42 6.99
C ALA A 92 10.72 9.80 5.79
N GLY A 93 9.41 9.55 5.92
CA GLY A 93 8.57 8.90 4.91
C GLY A 93 8.37 7.39 5.15
N GLY A 94 9.22 6.76 5.95
CA GLY A 94 9.05 5.39 6.44
C GLY A 94 8.36 5.31 7.80
N PHE A 95 8.13 4.08 8.27
CA PHE A 95 7.73 3.81 9.65
C PHE A 95 8.86 4.21 10.62
N ASN A 96 8.51 4.95 11.67
CA ASN A 96 9.42 5.31 12.76
C ASN A 96 8.64 5.30 14.09
N SER A 97 9.04 4.44 15.03
CA SER A 97 8.39 4.31 16.34
C SER A 97 8.76 5.40 17.33
N ILE A 98 9.83 6.16 17.08
CA ILE A 98 10.30 7.24 17.97
C ILE A 98 9.19 8.25 18.25
N ILE A 99 8.25 8.45 17.33
CA ILE A 99 7.13 9.39 17.47
C ILE A 99 6.26 9.17 18.73
N TYR A 100 6.30 7.97 19.32
CA TYR A 100 5.55 7.62 20.53
C TYR A 100 6.35 7.79 21.83
N GLU A 101 7.62 8.14 21.75
CA GLU A 101 8.48 8.33 22.92
C GLU A 101 8.17 9.63 23.66
N LYS A 102 8.50 9.67 24.96
CA LYS A 102 8.22 10.83 25.82
C LYS A 102 8.84 12.11 25.22
N GLY A 103 8.01 13.15 25.11
CA GLY A 103 8.40 14.43 24.51
C GLY A 103 8.19 14.52 22.98
N LYS A 104 7.67 13.47 22.35
CA LYS A 104 7.33 13.46 20.92
C LYS A 104 5.84 13.68 20.70
N ALA A 105 5.47 14.08 19.48
CA ALA A 105 4.11 14.51 19.16
C ALA A 105 3.04 13.43 19.32
N GLY A 106 3.41 12.14 19.25
CA GLY A 106 2.52 11.00 19.46
C GLY A 106 2.54 10.42 20.87
N TYR A 107 3.29 11.00 21.80
CA TYR A 107 3.31 10.55 23.18
C TYR A 107 1.96 10.79 23.86
N LEU A 108 1.47 9.75 24.54
CA LEU A 108 0.29 9.81 25.39
C LEU A 108 0.69 9.42 26.80
N GLU A 109 0.35 10.25 27.77
CA GLU A 109 0.46 9.90 29.17
C GLU A 109 -0.64 8.90 29.51
N ASN A 110 -0.28 7.74 30.06
CA ASN A 110 -1.19 6.65 30.40
C ASN A 110 -2.08 6.17 29.23
N PRO A 111 -1.51 5.64 28.12
CA PRO A 111 -2.31 5.21 26.97
C PRO A 111 -3.31 4.09 27.33
N GLY A 112 -3.14 3.37 28.44
CA GLY A 112 -4.06 2.33 28.89
C GLY A 112 -5.44 2.84 29.33
N SER A 113 -5.55 4.12 29.73
CA SER A 113 -6.84 4.71 30.14
C SER A 113 -7.67 5.25 28.98
N LEU A 114 -7.08 5.36 27.79
CA LEU A 114 -7.72 5.93 26.61
C LEU A 114 -8.24 4.83 25.67
N THR A 115 -9.45 5.05 25.16
CA THR A 115 -10.03 4.25 24.08
C THR A 115 -9.25 4.44 22.77
N TYR A 116 -9.43 3.50 21.83
CA TYR A 116 -8.79 3.61 20.51
C TYR A 116 -9.25 4.85 19.73
N LEU A 117 -10.45 5.37 20.03
CA LEU A 117 -11.00 6.56 19.38
C LEU A 117 -10.36 7.83 19.92
N GLU A 118 -10.26 7.97 21.25
CA GLU A 118 -9.58 9.11 21.87
C GLU A 118 -8.11 9.18 21.42
N LYS A 119 -7.43 8.03 21.35
CA LYS A 119 -6.09 7.94 20.75
C LYS A 119 -6.09 8.38 19.28
N GLY A 120 -7.05 7.89 18.51
CA GLY A 120 -7.20 8.22 17.10
C GLY A 120 -7.44 9.71 16.86
N GLU A 121 -8.30 10.34 17.65
CA GLU A 121 -8.58 11.77 17.59
C GLU A 121 -7.35 12.59 17.92
N PHE A 122 -6.66 12.28 19.01
CA PHE A 122 -5.40 12.90 19.37
C PHE A 122 -4.37 12.79 18.24
N TYR A 123 -4.12 11.59 17.70
CA TYR A 123 -3.15 11.41 16.62
C TYR A 123 -3.54 12.17 15.34
N ARG A 124 -4.84 12.21 15.02
CA ARG A 124 -5.36 12.96 13.87
C ARG A 124 -5.09 14.45 14.03
N GLU A 125 -5.37 15.00 15.21
CA GLU A 125 -5.18 16.43 15.50
C GLU A 125 -3.72 16.81 15.39
N GLN A 126 -2.83 16.07 16.06
CA GLN A 126 -1.38 16.29 16.00
C GLN A 126 -0.84 16.27 14.57
N ALA A 127 -1.27 15.28 13.77
CA ALA A 127 -0.86 15.17 12.37
C ALA A 127 -1.40 16.32 11.52
N LEU A 128 -2.67 16.67 11.65
CA LEU A 128 -3.29 17.74 10.87
C LEU A 128 -2.71 19.12 11.22
N GLU A 129 -2.45 19.38 12.49
CA GLU A 129 -1.77 20.62 12.90
C GLU A 129 -0.38 20.72 12.31
N TRP A 130 0.38 19.62 12.35
CA TRP A 130 1.72 19.60 11.77
C TRP A 130 1.68 19.81 10.25
N ILE A 131 0.74 19.18 9.53
CA ILE A 131 0.57 19.36 8.07
C ILE A 131 0.21 20.81 7.73
N LYS A 132 -0.68 21.44 8.50
CA LYS A 132 -1.05 22.85 8.32
C LYS A 132 0.15 23.78 8.50
N LYS A 133 1.01 23.50 9.47
CA LYS A 133 2.25 24.26 9.73
C LYS A 133 3.35 23.97 8.71
N ASN A 134 3.37 22.76 8.12
CA ASN A 134 4.46 22.27 7.25
C ASN A 134 3.97 21.65 5.93
N PRO A 135 3.14 22.32 5.10
CA PRO A 135 2.51 21.70 3.95
C PRO A 135 3.51 21.24 2.88
N LEU A 136 4.55 22.03 2.61
CA LEU A 136 5.59 21.68 1.64
C LEU A 136 6.41 20.47 2.09
N ARG A 137 6.79 20.42 3.37
CA ARG A 137 7.52 19.28 3.94
C ARG A 137 6.70 18.01 3.82
N TRP A 138 5.40 18.08 4.13
CA TRP A 138 4.49 16.94 3.98
C TRP A 138 4.41 16.43 2.53
N LEU A 139 4.33 17.34 1.54
CA LEU A 139 4.34 16.97 0.13
C LEU A 139 5.66 16.34 -0.31
N ILE A 140 6.80 16.86 0.16
CA ILE A 140 8.14 16.31 -0.14
C ILE A 140 8.33 14.91 0.47
N LEU A 141 7.62 14.58 1.56
CA LEU A 141 7.65 13.23 2.12
C LEU A 141 6.90 12.20 1.27
N ALA A 142 6.00 12.61 0.37
CA ALA A 142 5.24 11.71 -0.49
C ALA A 142 6.11 10.78 -1.37
N PRO A 143 7.11 11.28 -2.14
CA PRO A 143 8.03 10.41 -2.88
C PRO A 143 8.86 9.50 -1.97
N MET A 144 9.22 9.96 -0.76
CA MET A 144 9.90 9.11 0.21
C MET A 144 9.00 7.97 0.70
N LYS A 145 7.72 8.23 0.99
CA LYS A 145 6.74 7.20 1.35
C LYS A 145 6.56 6.17 0.24
N PHE A 146 6.57 6.61 -1.02
CA PHE A 146 6.58 5.71 -2.17
C PHE A 146 7.83 4.83 -2.17
N PHE A 147 9.02 5.41 -2.04
CA PHE A 147 10.28 4.68 -1.99
C PHE A 147 10.34 3.70 -0.82
N HIS A 148 9.92 4.10 0.38
CA HIS A 148 9.85 3.23 1.55
C HIS A 148 8.86 2.06 1.39
N SER A 149 7.91 2.18 0.47
CA SER A 149 6.94 1.12 0.20
C SER A 149 7.41 0.19 -0.93
N TYR A 150 7.97 0.72 -2.01
CA TYR A 150 8.32 -0.04 -3.21
C TYR A 150 9.81 -0.28 -3.43
N GLY A 151 10.69 0.36 -2.65
CA GLY A 151 12.13 0.28 -2.84
C GLY A 151 12.73 -1.08 -2.46
N TRP A 152 12.10 -1.82 -1.55
CA TRP A 152 12.57 -3.13 -1.08
C TRP A 152 11.39 -4.01 -0.62
N ASP A 153 11.61 -5.31 -0.52
CA ASP A 153 10.65 -6.27 0.02
C ASP A 153 11.38 -7.42 0.74
N ASP A 154 11.58 -7.24 2.03
CA ASP A 154 12.40 -8.11 2.88
C ASP A 154 11.75 -8.40 4.24
N VAL A 155 10.45 -8.12 4.36
CA VAL A 155 9.68 -8.32 5.61
C VAL A 155 9.75 -9.79 6.06
N SER A 156 9.78 -10.73 5.12
CA SER A 156 9.97 -12.15 5.41
C SER A 156 11.41 -12.50 5.81
N LEU A 157 12.40 -11.76 5.33
CA LEU A 157 13.81 -12.02 5.58
C LEU A 157 14.24 -11.52 6.97
N SER A 158 13.78 -10.33 7.38
CA SER A 158 14.03 -9.83 8.74
C SER A 158 13.48 -10.78 9.81
N SER A 159 12.36 -11.44 9.52
CA SER A 159 11.75 -12.44 10.41
C SER A 159 12.60 -13.71 10.59
N LEU A 160 13.45 -14.08 9.61
CA LEU A 160 14.30 -15.27 9.71
C LEU A 160 15.38 -15.16 10.79
N LEU A 161 15.84 -13.95 11.05
CA LEU A 161 16.90 -13.68 12.02
C LEU A 161 16.37 -13.26 13.39
N GLY A 162 15.06 -12.98 13.51
CA GLY A 162 14.47 -12.43 14.73
C GLY A 162 15.05 -11.05 15.11
N GLN A 163 15.75 -10.39 14.18
CA GLN A 163 16.38 -9.09 14.37
C GLN A 163 15.76 -8.06 13.42
N ASP A 164 15.72 -6.78 13.83
CA ASP A 164 15.29 -5.67 12.97
C ASP A 164 16.39 -5.30 11.96
N VAL A 165 16.53 -6.17 10.95
CA VAL A 165 17.53 -6.09 9.89
C VAL A 165 16.80 -6.04 8.55
N TYR A 166 16.84 -4.87 7.90
CA TYR A 166 16.27 -4.65 6.58
C TYR A 166 17.34 -4.13 5.62
N PHE A 167 17.12 -4.32 4.32
CA PHE A 167 18.04 -4.09 3.22
C PHE A 167 18.76 -2.76 3.30
N LEU A 168 18.04 -1.65 3.53
CA LEU A 168 18.66 -0.33 3.65
C LEU A 168 19.60 -0.22 4.85
N LYS A 169 19.25 -0.81 6.00
CA LYS A 169 20.11 -0.81 7.20
C LYS A 169 21.37 -1.63 6.94
N VAL A 170 21.22 -2.80 6.33
CA VAL A 170 22.33 -3.67 5.93
C VAL A 170 23.26 -2.96 4.94
N VAL A 171 22.71 -2.38 3.88
CA VAL A 171 23.48 -1.64 2.88
C VAL A 171 24.21 -0.46 3.54
N LYS A 172 23.54 0.31 4.40
CA LYS A 172 24.16 1.41 5.13
C LYS A 172 25.32 0.92 6.00
N THR A 173 25.12 -0.10 6.82
CA THR A 173 26.15 -0.59 7.76
C THR A 173 27.34 -1.23 7.04
N VAL A 174 27.11 -1.98 5.95
CA VAL A 174 28.20 -2.59 5.18
C VAL A 174 28.98 -1.56 4.37
N PHE A 175 28.28 -0.71 3.60
CA PHE A 175 28.93 0.17 2.62
C PHE A 175 29.32 1.53 3.17
N VAL A 176 28.63 2.05 4.20
CA VAL A 176 28.92 3.37 4.79
C VAL A 176 29.75 3.22 6.06
N GLU A 177 29.37 2.29 6.94
CA GLU A 177 30.06 2.09 8.22
C GLU A 177 31.21 1.08 8.11
N GLY A 178 31.40 0.45 6.94
CA GLY A 178 32.50 -0.47 6.65
C GLY A 178 32.53 -1.73 7.52
N SER A 179 31.43 -2.03 8.20
CA SER A 179 31.41 -2.98 9.31
C SER A 179 30.50 -4.16 9.01
N PHE A 180 31.05 -5.16 8.30
CA PHE A 180 30.32 -6.37 7.93
C PHE A 180 29.78 -7.13 9.15
N ASP A 181 30.54 -7.14 10.25
CA ASP A 181 30.13 -7.79 11.49
C ASP A 181 29.01 -7.07 12.24
N ASN A 182 28.91 -5.75 12.06
CA ASN A 182 27.85 -4.94 12.69
C ASN A 182 26.52 -5.03 11.92
N ALA A 183 26.54 -5.49 10.67
CA ALA A 183 25.33 -5.65 9.87
C ALA A 183 24.44 -6.80 10.39
N LEU A 184 25.08 -7.82 10.98
CA LEU A 184 24.45 -9.00 11.57
C LEU A 184 25.22 -9.40 12.84
N PRO A 185 25.01 -8.69 13.96
CA PRO A 185 25.66 -9.02 15.22
C PRO A 185 25.25 -10.42 15.67
N ASP A 186 26.18 -11.11 16.35
CA ASP A 186 25.96 -12.42 16.96
C ASP A 186 25.63 -13.58 16.00
N THR A 187 26.02 -13.46 14.72
CA THR A 187 25.87 -14.53 13.72
C THR A 187 27.22 -15.01 13.17
N SER A 188 27.29 -16.29 12.82
CA SER A 188 28.48 -16.90 12.22
C SER A 188 28.74 -16.37 10.81
N PHE A 189 29.99 -16.46 10.33
CA PHE A 189 30.34 -16.02 8.98
C PHE A 189 29.53 -16.74 7.89
N ALA A 190 29.25 -18.04 8.06
CA ALA A 190 28.46 -18.82 7.12
C ALA A 190 27.00 -18.34 7.06
N GLU A 191 26.38 -18.05 8.20
CA GLU A 191 25.01 -17.50 8.27
C GLU A 191 24.94 -16.11 7.64
N LYS A 192 25.95 -15.26 7.88
CA LYS A 192 26.07 -13.96 7.21
C LYS A 192 26.06 -14.13 5.70
N VAL A 193 26.99 -14.93 5.17
CA VAL A 193 27.09 -15.17 3.71
C VAL A 193 25.77 -15.68 3.15
N LEU A 194 25.14 -16.68 3.78
CA LEU A 194 23.85 -17.22 3.35
C LEU A 194 22.75 -16.15 3.35
N TYR A 195 22.65 -15.36 4.42
CA TYR A 195 21.66 -14.29 4.51
C TYR A 195 21.86 -13.25 3.42
N PHE A 196 23.10 -12.80 3.19
CA PHE A 196 23.42 -11.85 2.13
C PHE A 196 23.10 -12.40 0.74
N THR A 197 23.38 -13.68 0.48
CA THR A 197 23.01 -14.33 -0.78
C THR A 197 21.49 -14.30 -0.97
N ILE A 198 20.72 -14.73 0.03
CA ILE A 198 19.25 -14.72 -0.04
C ILE A 198 18.73 -13.28 -0.22
N LEU A 199 19.28 -12.33 0.53
CA LEU A 199 18.90 -10.92 0.46
C LEU A 199 19.12 -10.36 -0.96
N ILE A 200 20.30 -10.56 -1.54
CA ILE A 200 20.64 -10.08 -2.89
C ILE A 200 19.78 -10.78 -3.94
N SER A 201 19.63 -12.10 -3.87
CA SER A 201 18.81 -12.86 -4.82
C SER A 201 17.34 -12.43 -4.77
N SER A 202 16.79 -12.23 -3.57
CA SER A 202 15.41 -11.77 -3.38
C SER A 202 15.19 -10.38 -3.98
N HIS A 203 16.09 -9.43 -3.69
CA HIS A 203 15.98 -8.06 -4.23
C HIS A 203 16.19 -8.02 -5.74
N PHE A 204 17.14 -8.79 -6.27
CA PHE A 204 17.35 -8.91 -7.70
C PHE A 204 16.09 -9.41 -8.42
N TYR A 205 15.48 -10.49 -7.91
CA TYR A 205 14.21 -10.99 -8.41
C TYR A 205 13.10 -9.94 -8.31
N TYR A 206 13.01 -9.26 -7.16
CA TYR A 206 12.01 -8.21 -6.92
C TYR A 206 12.11 -7.06 -7.93
N TYR A 207 13.33 -6.56 -8.21
CA TYR A 207 13.53 -5.47 -9.18
C TYR A 207 13.26 -5.91 -10.63
N ILE A 208 13.61 -7.15 -11.00
CA ILE A 208 13.23 -7.72 -12.30
C ILE A 208 11.71 -7.74 -12.43
N LEU A 209 11.01 -8.20 -11.39
CA LEU A 209 9.57 -8.30 -11.37
C LEU A 209 8.91 -6.91 -11.48
N LEU A 210 9.36 -5.92 -10.69
CA LEU A 210 8.89 -4.54 -10.80
C LEU A 210 9.08 -3.96 -12.20
N THR A 211 10.27 -4.18 -12.79
CA THR A 211 10.60 -3.71 -14.13
C THR A 211 9.69 -4.37 -15.17
N ALA A 212 9.45 -5.68 -15.05
CA ALA A 212 8.55 -6.42 -15.94
C ALA A 212 7.09 -5.94 -15.82
N ILE A 213 6.60 -5.66 -14.61
CA ILE A 213 5.27 -5.06 -14.38
C ILE A 213 5.19 -3.72 -15.10
N ALA A 214 6.15 -2.81 -14.85
CA ALA A 214 6.15 -1.47 -15.42
C ALA A 214 6.16 -1.50 -16.96
N LEU A 215 7.01 -2.34 -17.55
CA LEU A 215 7.11 -2.49 -19.00
C LEU A 215 5.88 -3.20 -19.60
N GLY A 216 5.28 -4.15 -18.87
CA GLY A 216 4.02 -4.80 -19.27
C GLY A 216 2.85 -3.84 -19.33
N VAL A 217 2.70 -3.02 -18.28
CA VAL A 217 1.71 -1.94 -18.25
C VAL A 217 1.96 -0.94 -19.39
N PHE A 218 3.20 -0.48 -19.55
CA PHE A 218 3.58 0.44 -20.62
C PHE A 218 3.26 -0.11 -22.02
N ASN A 219 3.57 -1.39 -22.29
CA ASN A 219 3.28 -2.04 -23.56
C ASN A 219 1.77 -2.10 -23.85
N LEU A 220 0.95 -2.43 -22.85
CA LEU A 220 -0.51 -2.46 -23.00
C LEU A 220 -1.09 -1.07 -23.28
N PHE A 221 -0.57 -0.03 -22.62
CA PHE A 221 -0.93 1.36 -22.91
C PHE A 221 -0.55 1.75 -24.34
N LYS A 222 0.71 1.50 -24.74
CA LYS A 222 1.22 1.83 -26.07
C LYS A 222 0.43 1.14 -27.19
N LYS A 223 0.09 -0.13 -27.01
CA LYS A 223 -0.70 -0.92 -27.96
C LYS A 223 -2.21 -0.69 -27.87
N LYS A 224 -2.70 0.12 -26.91
CA LYS A 224 -4.13 0.37 -26.63
C LYS A 224 -4.94 -0.91 -26.36
N LEU A 225 -4.32 -1.91 -25.73
CA LEU A 225 -4.92 -3.23 -25.45
C LEU A 225 -5.55 -3.34 -24.05
N LEU A 226 -5.72 -2.21 -23.36
CA LEU A 226 -6.28 -2.21 -22.00
C LEU A 226 -7.79 -2.50 -22.00
N SER A 227 -8.14 -3.70 -21.53
CA SER A 227 -9.52 -4.05 -21.18
C SER A 227 -9.99 -3.32 -19.92
N ASP A 228 -11.30 -3.25 -19.69
CA ASP A 228 -11.85 -2.58 -18.50
C ASP A 228 -11.40 -3.20 -17.16
N PRO A 229 -11.32 -4.55 -17.01
CA PRO A 229 -10.72 -5.16 -15.82
C PRO A 229 -9.26 -4.75 -15.60
N MET A 230 -8.46 -4.65 -16.67
CA MET A 230 -7.07 -4.21 -16.56
C MET A 230 -6.97 -2.76 -16.11
N LYS A 231 -7.83 -1.87 -16.63
CA LYS A 231 -7.91 -0.47 -16.17
C LYS A 231 -8.28 -0.40 -14.70
N LEU A 232 -9.23 -1.22 -14.25
CA LEU A 232 -9.64 -1.29 -12.86
C LEU A 232 -8.46 -1.65 -11.95
N ILE A 233 -7.66 -2.65 -12.32
CA ILE A 233 -6.48 -3.06 -11.55
C ILE A 233 -5.43 -1.95 -11.51
N ILE A 234 -5.13 -1.32 -12.64
CA ILE A 234 -4.14 -0.23 -12.71
C ILE A 234 -4.58 0.98 -11.88
N LEU A 235 -5.85 1.38 -11.98
CA LEU A 235 -6.42 2.46 -11.18
C LEU A 235 -6.43 2.11 -9.69
N PHE A 236 -6.73 0.85 -9.35
CA PHE A 236 -6.69 0.39 -7.98
C PHE A 236 -5.28 0.48 -7.40
N ALA A 237 -4.27 0.05 -8.16
CA ALA A 237 -2.87 0.19 -7.80
C ALA A 237 -2.47 1.66 -7.64
N LEU A 238 -2.89 2.54 -8.55
CA LEU A 238 -2.64 3.97 -8.50
C LEU A 238 -3.24 4.60 -7.23
N PHE A 239 -4.54 4.44 -6.98
CA PHE A 239 -5.19 5.04 -5.82
C PHE A 239 -4.67 4.49 -4.49
N SER A 240 -4.37 3.19 -4.43
CA SER A 240 -3.71 2.59 -3.27
C SER A 240 -2.35 3.21 -3.00
N THR A 241 -1.56 3.45 -4.05
CA THR A 241 -0.25 4.09 -3.95
C THR A 241 -0.38 5.53 -3.47
N LEU A 242 -1.36 6.28 -3.99
CA LEU A 242 -1.66 7.64 -3.53
C LEU A 242 -2.07 7.67 -2.05
N MET A 243 -2.89 6.71 -1.59
CA MET A 243 -3.23 6.59 -0.17
C MET A 243 -1.99 6.35 0.71
N ILE A 244 -1.06 5.51 0.26
CA ILE A 244 0.22 5.28 0.96
C ILE A 244 1.04 6.58 1.04
N MET A 245 1.11 7.34 -0.05
CA MET A 245 1.84 8.61 -0.12
C MET A 245 1.27 9.69 0.81
N ILE A 246 -0.02 9.60 1.18
CA ILE A 246 -0.66 10.51 2.14
C ILE A 246 -0.25 10.15 3.58
N VAL A 247 -0.22 8.85 3.91
CA VAL A 247 -0.02 8.36 5.29
C VAL A 247 1.45 8.10 5.60
N VAL A 248 1.93 6.86 5.52
CA VAL A 248 3.29 6.41 5.84
C VAL A 248 3.69 5.29 4.89
N GLY A 249 4.93 5.30 4.44
CA GLY A 249 5.48 4.26 3.57
C GLY A 249 5.91 3.03 4.37
N THR A 250 5.33 1.87 4.05
CA THR A 250 5.78 0.58 4.58
C THR A 250 5.74 -0.49 3.50
N PRO A 251 6.73 -1.42 3.43
CA PRO A 251 6.77 -2.43 2.37
C PRO A 251 5.50 -3.28 2.28
N ARG A 252 4.86 -3.58 3.41
CA ARG A 252 3.64 -4.39 3.47
C ARG A 252 2.40 -3.74 2.84
N TYR A 253 2.36 -2.41 2.70
CA TYR A 253 1.17 -1.74 2.19
C TYR A 253 0.94 -1.95 0.69
N LYS A 254 1.97 -2.34 -0.08
CA LYS A 254 1.82 -2.64 -1.51
C LYS A 254 1.23 -4.02 -1.80
N TYR A 255 1.25 -4.98 -0.86
CA TYR A 255 0.94 -6.38 -1.17
C TYR A 255 -0.42 -6.62 -1.85
N PRO A 256 -1.53 -5.99 -1.42
CA PRO A 256 -2.81 -6.23 -2.07
C PRO A 256 -2.85 -5.80 -3.55
N THR A 257 -2.09 -4.77 -3.93
CA THR A 257 -2.04 -4.29 -5.31
C THR A 257 -0.96 -4.99 -6.10
N PHE A 258 0.18 -5.29 -5.48
CA PHE A 258 1.31 -5.94 -6.11
C PHE A 258 0.93 -7.31 -6.69
N ILE A 259 0.17 -8.11 -5.94
CA ILE A 259 -0.34 -9.42 -6.38
C ILE A 259 -1.19 -9.29 -7.66
N LEU A 260 -2.06 -8.27 -7.71
CA LEU A 260 -2.92 -8.03 -8.87
C LEU A 260 -2.15 -7.52 -10.10
N LEU A 261 -0.94 -6.99 -9.89
CA LEU A 261 -0.08 -6.50 -10.97
C LEU A 261 0.81 -7.60 -11.59
N LEU A 262 0.96 -8.76 -10.94
CA LEU A 262 1.79 -9.87 -11.47
C LEU A 262 1.42 -10.32 -12.89
N PRO A 263 0.14 -10.41 -13.29
CA PRO A 263 -0.22 -10.77 -14.67
C PRO A 263 0.34 -9.82 -15.73
N PHE A 264 0.61 -8.56 -15.38
CA PHE A 264 1.22 -7.59 -16.30
C PHE A 264 2.68 -7.91 -16.58
N ALA A 265 3.42 -8.43 -15.59
CA ALA A 265 4.77 -8.94 -15.81
C ALA A 265 4.76 -10.16 -16.73
N ALA A 266 3.84 -11.10 -16.52
CA ALA A 266 3.70 -12.28 -17.37
C ALA A 266 3.44 -11.88 -18.83
N HIS A 267 2.55 -10.91 -19.07
CA HIS A 267 2.28 -10.37 -20.40
C HIS A 267 3.54 -9.77 -21.07
N TYR A 268 4.42 -9.14 -20.31
CA TYR A 268 5.68 -8.59 -20.83
C TYR A 268 6.70 -9.67 -21.18
N ILE A 269 6.78 -10.70 -20.35
CA ILE A 269 7.83 -11.73 -20.40
C ILE A 269 7.53 -12.80 -21.45
N LEU A 270 6.27 -13.28 -21.53
CA LEU A 270 5.88 -14.41 -22.37
C LEU A 270 6.33 -14.28 -23.84
N PRO A 271 6.09 -13.16 -24.55
CA PRO A 271 6.46 -13.03 -25.96
C PRO A 271 7.97 -13.13 -26.20
N LYS A 272 8.80 -12.79 -25.21
CA LYS A 272 10.28 -12.84 -25.33
C LYS A 272 10.81 -14.27 -25.32
N PHE A 273 10.10 -15.16 -24.62
CA PHE A 273 10.42 -16.59 -24.61
C PHE A 273 9.88 -17.28 -25.87
N GLU A 274 8.77 -16.80 -26.43
CA GLU A 274 8.20 -17.32 -27.68
C GLU A 274 9.01 -16.87 -28.91
N SER A 275 9.48 -15.62 -28.96
CA SER A 275 10.33 -15.12 -30.06
C SER A 275 11.68 -15.82 -30.17
N GLY A 276 12.17 -16.42 -29.07
CA GLY A 276 13.39 -17.23 -29.07
C GLY A 276 13.20 -18.65 -29.62
N LYS A 277 11.95 -19.13 -29.72
CA LYS A 277 11.63 -20.45 -30.30
C LYS A 277 11.48 -20.38 -31.81
N THR A 278 10.93 -19.30 -32.34
CA THR A 278 10.71 -19.11 -33.80
C THR A 278 11.97 -18.72 -34.58
N ALA A 279 13.10 -18.49 -33.92
CA ALA A 279 14.38 -18.16 -34.59
C ALA A 279 15.31 -19.39 -34.75
N ASN A 280 14.92 -20.55 -34.22
CA ASN A 280 15.69 -21.81 -34.28
C ASN A 280 14.96 -22.90 -35.09
N GLU A 281 13.95 -22.53 -35.89
CA GLU A 281 13.33 -23.35 -36.94
C GLU A 281 13.56 -22.69 -38.30
#